data_AF-A0A6C1KAC5-F1
#
_entry.id   AF-A0A6C1KAC5-F1
#
_cell.length_a   1.000
_cell.length_b   1.000
_cell.length_c   1.000
_cell.angle_alpha   90.00
_cell.angle_beta   90.00
_cell.angle_gamma   90.00
#
_symmetry.space_group_name_H-M   'P 1'
#
loop_
_entity.id
_entity.type
_entity.pdbx_description
1 polymer ?
#
loop_
_entity_poly.entity_id
_entity_poly.type
_entity_poly.pdbx_seq_one_letter_code
_entity_poly.pdbx_strand_id
1 'polypeptide(L)'
;MSTFSDTTVIGRAYLISFLWVLGLFVALTSVSTIAHLVFFDFIHGNPNRSYQNVFVIIILMQPFLSIINIIFAILVFATPQALQAFLMKVLVHCFGKPARFCVLLTLPAIAIATWYCFDYFTLHDFSLGINAGLDWEPYQHGLTRSRYMVALMAQAPITLFSFLYVEVAARKLQTKWVVLTAFAIIISAGILIGYSESENQIRLQNECSQGDLC
;
A
#
# COMPACT_ATOMS: atom_id res chain seq x y z
N MET A 1 -31.05 19.11 14.81
CA MET A 1 -30.87 19.75 13.48
C MET A 1 -29.39 20.09 13.18
N SER A 2 -28.40 19.28 13.61
CA SER A 2 -26.96 19.51 13.38
C SER A 2 -26.29 18.45 12.48
N THR A 3 -27.07 17.52 11.91
CA THR A 3 -26.57 16.31 11.25
C THR A 3 -26.01 16.57 9.85
N PHE A 4 -26.54 17.56 9.12
CA PHE A 4 -26.09 17.83 7.75
C PHE A 4 -24.66 18.38 7.70
N SER A 5 -24.30 19.27 8.63
CA SER A 5 -22.94 19.81 8.78
C SER A 5 -21.91 18.74 9.16
N ASP A 6 -22.30 17.77 10.00
CA ASP A 6 -21.42 16.68 10.41
C ASP A 6 -21.10 15.72 9.24
N THR A 7 -22.02 15.51 8.29
CA THR A 7 -21.80 14.57 7.17
C THR A 7 -20.85 15.09 6.09
N THR A 8 -20.88 16.38 5.77
CA THR A 8 -19.97 16.99 4.79
C THR A 8 -18.54 17.06 5.32
N VAL A 9 -18.39 17.28 6.63
CA VAL A 9 -17.09 17.25 7.32
C VAL A 9 -16.47 15.85 7.28
N ILE A 10 -17.26 14.78 7.51
CA ILE A 10 -16.78 13.39 7.43
C ILE A 10 -16.29 13.07 6.01
N GLY A 11 -17.06 13.40 4.98
CA GLY A 11 -16.68 13.15 3.58
C GLY A 11 -15.37 13.86 3.20
N ARG A 12 -15.23 15.14 3.59
CA ARG A 12 -14.00 15.90 3.35
C ARG A 12 -12.80 15.32 4.10
N ALA A 13 -12.98 14.90 5.35
CA ALA A 13 -11.92 14.28 6.14
C ALA A 13 -11.45 12.95 5.54
N TYR A 14 -12.38 12.12 5.04
CA TYR A 14 -12.04 10.89 4.32
C TYR A 14 -11.27 11.18 3.03
N LEU A 15 -11.71 12.15 2.22
CA LEU A 15 -10.99 12.55 1.01
C LEU A 15 -9.55 12.98 1.31
N ILE A 16 -9.35 13.81 2.33
CA ILE A 16 -8.00 14.23 2.72
C ILE A 16 -7.20 13.04 3.27
N SER A 17 -7.81 12.17 4.07
CA SER A 17 -7.14 10.96 4.56
C SER A 17 -6.71 10.05 3.40
N PHE A 18 -7.51 9.97 2.34
CA PHE A 18 -7.20 9.17 1.17
C PHE A 18 -6.00 9.74 0.41
N LEU A 19 -5.91 11.06 0.25
CA LEU A 19 -4.72 11.71 -0.32
C LEU A 19 -3.46 11.41 0.50
N TRP A 20 -3.57 11.38 1.83
CA TRP A 20 -2.46 10.96 2.68
C TRP A 20 -2.11 9.48 2.52
N VAL A 21 -3.11 8.59 2.39
CA VAL A 21 -2.88 7.17 2.11
C VAL A 21 -2.11 6.99 0.79
N LEU A 22 -2.45 7.74 -0.26
CA LEU A 22 -1.70 7.72 -1.51
C LEU A 22 -0.24 8.16 -1.30
N GLY A 23 -0.03 9.25 -0.57
CA GLY A 23 1.31 9.72 -0.23
C GLY A 23 2.12 8.72 0.60
N LEU A 24 1.48 8.07 1.59
CA LEU A 24 2.10 7.03 2.41
C LEU A 24 2.43 5.78 1.58
N PHE A 25 1.57 5.38 0.65
CA PHE A 25 1.84 4.25 -0.25
C PHE A 25 3.04 4.51 -1.17
N VAL A 26 3.12 5.71 -1.75
CA VAL A 26 4.27 6.15 -2.55
C VAL A 26 5.53 6.21 -1.70
N ALA A 27 5.44 6.73 -0.48
CA ALA A 27 6.58 6.79 0.43
C ALA A 27 7.08 5.39 0.78
N LEU A 28 6.18 4.44 1.08
CA LEU A 28 6.53 3.06 1.38
C LEU A 28 7.31 2.41 0.23
N THR A 29 6.71 2.43 -0.96
CA THR A 29 7.30 1.81 -2.16
C THR A 29 8.61 2.47 -2.53
N SER A 30 8.69 3.81 -2.46
CA SER A 30 9.92 4.53 -2.82
C SER A 30 11.05 4.34 -1.83
N VAL A 31 10.76 4.40 -0.54
CA VAL A 31 11.77 4.14 0.49
C VAL A 31 12.25 2.69 0.39
N SER A 32 11.37 1.73 0.12
CA SER A 32 11.74 0.33 -0.09
C SER A 32 12.68 0.15 -1.27
N THR A 33 12.34 0.67 -2.45
CA THR A 33 13.20 0.56 -3.64
C THR A 33 14.53 1.28 -3.45
N ILE A 34 14.53 2.48 -2.86
CA ILE A 34 15.77 3.22 -2.60
C ILE A 34 16.64 2.46 -1.60
N ALA A 35 16.04 1.95 -0.51
CA ALA A 35 16.78 1.17 0.49
C ALA A 35 17.38 -0.10 -0.14
N HIS A 36 16.61 -0.84 -0.94
CA HIS A 36 17.10 -2.00 -1.69
C HIS A 36 18.32 -1.66 -2.53
N LEU A 37 18.23 -0.62 -3.37
CA LEU A 37 19.36 -0.18 -4.21
C LEU A 37 20.55 0.27 -3.36
N VAL A 38 20.30 0.91 -2.22
CA VAL A 38 21.37 1.35 -1.32
C VAL A 38 22.12 0.18 -0.70
N PHE A 39 21.39 -0.79 -0.16
CA PHE A 39 22.00 -1.96 0.45
C PHE A 39 22.66 -2.86 -0.61
N PHE A 40 21.98 -3.13 -1.71
CA PHE A 40 22.47 -4.03 -2.74
C PHE A 40 23.64 -3.45 -3.54
N ASP A 41 23.48 -2.25 -4.09
CA ASP A 41 24.48 -1.69 -5.01
C ASP A 41 25.61 -0.97 -4.28
N PHE A 42 25.34 -0.17 -3.23
CA PHE A 42 26.38 0.63 -2.56
C PHE A 42 27.05 -0.08 -1.37
N ILE A 43 26.28 -0.80 -0.53
CA ILE A 43 26.85 -1.42 0.69
C ILE A 43 27.48 -2.76 0.37
N HIS A 44 26.75 -3.65 -0.32
CA HIS A 44 27.27 -4.98 -0.68
C HIS A 44 28.16 -4.97 -1.92
N GLY A 45 28.05 -3.94 -2.76
CA GLY A 45 28.90 -3.75 -3.93
C GLY A 45 28.49 -4.66 -5.08
N ASN A 46 27.53 -4.21 -5.88
CA ASN A 46 27.08 -4.94 -7.06
C ASN A 46 28.10 -4.81 -8.22
N PRO A 47 28.76 -5.88 -8.68
CA PRO A 47 29.74 -5.81 -9.77
C PRO A 47 29.10 -5.58 -11.14
N ASN A 48 27.78 -5.83 -11.27
CA ASN A 48 27.08 -5.82 -12.55
C ASN A 48 26.46 -4.45 -12.90
N ARG A 49 26.51 -3.47 -12.00
CA ARG A 49 25.90 -2.16 -12.20
C ARG A 49 26.79 -1.03 -11.66
N SER A 50 27.01 0.00 -12.47
CA SER A 50 27.78 1.17 -12.04
C SER A 50 26.97 2.07 -11.08
N TYR A 51 27.65 2.75 -10.16
CA TYR A 51 27.02 3.71 -9.24
C TYR A 51 26.25 4.83 -9.95
N GLN A 52 26.75 5.31 -11.09
CA GLN A 52 26.05 6.34 -11.88
C GLN A 52 24.68 5.85 -12.36
N ASN A 53 24.58 4.59 -12.80
CA ASN A 53 23.31 4.00 -13.22
C ASN A 53 22.33 3.88 -12.05
N VAL A 54 22.81 3.54 -10.85
CA VAL A 54 21.98 3.48 -9.63
C VAL A 54 21.42 4.84 -9.27
N PHE A 55 22.24 5.91 -9.31
CA PHE A 55 21.77 7.27 -9.09
C PHE A 55 20.69 7.70 -10.09
N VAL A 56 20.87 7.35 -11.37
CA VAL A 56 19.86 7.60 -12.41
C VAL A 56 18.55 6.87 -12.11
N ILE A 57 18.61 5.62 -11.66
CA ILE A 57 17.41 4.86 -11.28
C ILE A 57 16.70 5.55 -10.11
N ILE A 58 17.43 5.94 -9.05
CA ILE A 58 16.87 6.61 -7.88
C ILE A 58 16.24 7.96 -8.23
N ILE A 59 16.91 8.78 -9.06
CA ILE A 59 16.48 10.16 -9.31
C ILE A 59 15.43 10.25 -10.42
N LEU A 60 15.55 9.45 -11.48
CA LEU A 60 14.71 9.58 -12.68
C LEU A 60 13.65 8.48 -12.79
N MET A 61 14.01 7.22 -12.52
CA MET A 61 13.05 6.11 -12.65
C MET A 61 12.09 6.03 -11.45
N GLN A 62 12.58 6.32 -10.24
CA GLN A 62 11.73 6.24 -9.05
C GLN A 62 10.52 7.19 -9.08
N PRO A 63 10.64 8.47 -9.50
CA PRO A 63 9.46 9.33 -9.66
C PRO A 63 8.46 8.80 -10.68
N PHE A 64 8.94 8.21 -11.79
CA PHE A 64 8.07 7.62 -12.80
C PHE A 64 7.29 6.41 -12.24
N LEU A 65 7.98 5.50 -11.54
CA LEU A 65 7.34 4.39 -10.83
C LEU A 65 6.36 4.87 -9.75
N SER A 66 6.68 5.98 -9.07
CA SER A 66 5.79 6.58 -8.07
C SER A 66 4.48 7.06 -8.69
N ILE A 67 4.50 7.64 -9.89
CA ILE A 67 3.28 8.05 -10.61
C ILE A 67 2.43 6.83 -10.94
N ILE A 68 3.05 5.76 -11.46
CA ILE A 68 2.36 4.50 -11.74
C ILE A 68 1.74 3.93 -10.46
N ASN A 69 2.48 3.92 -9.36
CA ASN A 69 2.01 3.46 -8.05
C ASN A 69 0.84 4.30 -7.52
N ILE A 70 0.81 5.61 -7.75
CA ILE A 70 -0.35 6.46 -7.40
C ILE A 70 -1.58 6.03 -8.17
N ILE A 71 -1.46 5.88 -9.50
CA ILE A 71 -2.58 5.47 -10.35
C ILE A 71 -3.10 4.12 -9.89
N PHE A 72 -2.21 3.16 -9.69
CA PHE A 72 -2.55 1.84 -9.18
C PHE A 72 -3.25 1.90 -7.80
N ALA A 73 -2.70 2.66 -6.86
CA ALA A 73 -3.28 2.84 -5.54
C ALA A 73 -4.67 3.50 -5.60
N ILE A 74 -4.90 4.45 -6.52
CA ILE A 74 -6.23 5.02 -6.74
C ILE A 74 -7.20 3.95 -7.21
N LEU A 75 -6.82 3.16 -8.22
CA LEU A 75 -7.65 2.11 -8.79
C LEU A 75 -8.01 1.03 -7.76
N VAL A 76 -7.07 0.68 -6.86
CA VAL A 76 -7.27 -0.36 -5.85
C VAL A 76 -8.02 0.16 -4.62
N PHE A 77 -7.66 1.35 -4.11
CA PHE A 77 -8.12 1.81 -2.79
C PHE A 77 -9.26 2.83 -2.83
N ALA A 78 -9.54 3.49 -3.96
CA ALA A 78 -10.59 4.52 -4.00
C ALA A 78 -11.97 3.95 -3.68
N THR A 79 -12.34 2.81 -4.30
CA THR A 79 -13.65 2.18 -4.08
C THR A 79 -13.82 1.67 -2.64
N PRO A 80 -12.87 0.89 -2.06
CA PRO A 80 -12.93 0.50 -0.66
C PRO A 80 -13.02 1.69 0.31
N GLN A 81 -12.29 2.78 0.03
CA GLN A 81 -12.34 4.00 0.85
C GLN A 81 -13.66 4.75 0.73
N ALA A 82 -14.22 4.84 -0.47
CA ALA A 82 -15.54 5.44 -0.68
C ALA A 82 -16.63 4.64 0.05
N LEU A 83 -16.55 3.31 0.01
CA LEU A 83 -17.44 2.43 0.76
C LEU A 83 -17.32 2.65 2.28
N GLN A 84 -16.09 2.72 2.81
CA GLN A 84 -15.84 2.99 4.23
C GLN A 84 -16.43 4.35 4.65
N ALA A 85 -16.20 5.40 3.84
CA ALA A 85 -16.75 6.74 4.10
C ALA A 85 -18.28 6.76 4.06
N PHE A 86 -18.89 6.06 3.11
CA PHE A 86 -20.34 5.90 3.00
C PHE A 86 -20.91 5.18 4.23
N LEU A 87 -20.33 4.05 4.63
CA LEU A 87 -20.76 3.28 5.80
C LEU A 87 -20.64 4.11 7.08
N MET A 88 -19.54 4.84 7.26
CA MET A 88 -19.37 5.77 8.38
C MET A 88 -20.49 6.81 8.42
N LYS A 89 -20.82 7.40 7.26
CA LYS A 89 -21.88 8.41 7.15
C LYS A 89 -23.25 7.83 7.52
N VAL A 90 -23.58 6.63 7.02
CA VAL A 90 -24.84 5.95 7.34
C VAL A 90 -24.93 5.61 8.82
N LEU A 91 -23.87 5.02 9.40
CA LEU A 91 -23.83 4.66 10.82
C LEU A 91 -24.02 5.87 11.72
N VAL A 92 -23.34 6.98 11.44
CA VAL A 92 -23.48 8.22 12.20
C VAL A 92 -24.87 8.83 12.06
N HIS A 93 -25.47 8.73 10.87
CA HIS A 93 -26.80 9.25 10.63
C HIS A 93 -27.87 8.46 11.39
N CYS A 94 -27.78 7.12 11.38
CA CYS A 94 -28.77 6.24 11.99
C CYS A 94 -28.61 6.09 13.50
N PHE A 95 -27.37 6.00 14.00
CA PHE A 95 -27.07 5.63 15.38
C PHE A 95 -26.27 6.69 16.15
N GLY A 96 -26.01 7.84 15.53
CA GLY A 96 -25.31 8.96 16.15
C GLY A 96 -23.78 8.82 16.17
N LYS A 97 -23.13 9.77 16.85
CA LYS A 97 -21.66 9.88 16.92
C LYS A 97 -20.93 8.66 17.51
N PRO A 98 -21.42 7.93 18.53
CA PRO A 98 -20.68 6.78 19.06
C PRO A 98 -20.61 5.60 18.08
N ALA A 99 -21.52 5.51 17.11
CA ALA A 99 -21.51 4.44 16.11
C ALA A 99 -20.37 4.53 15.09
N ARG A 100 -19.54 5.59 15.14
CA ARG A 100 -18.35 5.74 14.29
C ARG A 100 -17.37 4.60 14.45
N PHE A 101 -17.21 4.06 15.66
CA PHE A 101 -16.32 2.94 15.92
C PHE A 101 -16.76 1.66 15.21
N CYS A 102 -18.06 1.50 14.94
CA CYS A 102 -18.58 0.33 14.25
C CYS A 102 -18.09 0.22 12.80
N VAL A 103 -17.56 1.31 12.21
CA VAL A 103 -16.97 1.25 10.86
C VAL A 103 -15.78 0.29 10.80
N LEU A 104 -15.06 0.11 11.91
CA LEU A 104 -13.92 -0.81 11.97
C LEU A 104 -14.34 -2.28 11.80
N LEU A 105 -15.58 -2.62 12.17
CA LEU A 105 -16.15 -3.96 11.95
C LEU A 105 -16.39 -4.26 10.48
N THR A 106 -16.34 -3.25 9.61
CA THR A 106 -16.52 -3.40 8.16
C THR A 106 -15.20 -3.73 7.43
N LEU A 107 -14.07 -3.73 8.14
CA LEU A 107 -12.74 -4.08 7.60
C LEU A 107 -12.73 -5.40 6.82
N PRO A 108 -13.36 -6.50 7.26
CA PRO A 108 -13.45 -7.73 6.47
C PRO A 108 -14.06 -7.52 5.08
N ALA A 109 -15.16 -6.76 4.99
CA ALA A 109 -15.83 -6.49 3.72
C ALA A 109 -15.02 -5.53 2.84
N ILE A 110 -14.39 -4.52 3.45
CA ILE A 110 -13.51 -3.59 2.75
C ILE A 110 -12.30 -4.34 2.17
N ALA A 111 -11.71 -5.29 2.90
CA ALA A 111 -10.60 -6.11 2.41
C ALA A 111 -11.00 -6.97 1.20
N ILE A 112 -12.22 -7.52 1.19
CA ILE A 112 -12.76 -8.24 0.03
C ILE A 112 -12.86 -7.31 -1.17
N ALA A 113 -13.40 -6.10 -0.99
CA ALA A 113 -13.49 -5.11 -2.06
C ALA A 113 -12.10 -4.72 -2.58
N THR A 114 -11.13 -4.49 -1.69
CA THR A 114 -9.74 -4.21 -2.04
C THR A 114 -9.12 -5.34 -2.87
N TRP A 115 -9.32 -6.61 -2.47
CA TRP A 115 -8.84 -7.75 -3.25
C TRP A 115 -9.44 -7.75 -4.64
N TYR A 116 -10.75 -7.60 -4.79
CA TYR A 116 -11.35 -7.62 -6.12
C TYR A 116 -10.92 -6.43 -6.97
N CYS A 117 -10.80 -5.23 -6.40
CA CYS A 117 -10.22 -4.10 -7.13
C CYS A 117 -8.80 -4.44 -7.61
N PHE A 118 -7.94 -5.00 -6.76
CA PHE A 118 -6.61 -5.46 -7.15
C PHE A 118 -6.62 -6.56 -8.22
N ASP A 119 -7.46 -7.58 -8.05
CA ASP A 119 -7.53 -8.78 -8.87
C ASP A 119 -7.94 -8.46 -10.32
N TYR A 120 -8.90 -7.55 -10.51
CA TYR A 120 -9.34 -7.12 -11.84
C TYR A 120 -8.35 -6.20 -12.57
N PHE A 121 -7.45 -5.51 -11.86
CA PHE A 121 -6.41 -4.68 -12.48
C PHE A 121 -5.11 -5.42 -12.75
N THR A 122 -4.92 -6.58 -12.13
CA THR A 122 -3.76 -7.41 -12.42
C THR A 122 -4.02 -8.09 -13.76
N LEU A 123 -3.26 -7.69 -14.79
CA LEU A 123 -3.42 -8.19 -16.16
C LEU A 123 -2.95 -9.66 -16.23
N HIS A 124 -3.81 -10.59 -15.83
CA HIS A 124 -3.46 -12.01 -15.68
C HIS A 124 -3.28 -12.74 -17.01
N ASP A 125 -3.83 -12.22 -18.10
CA ASP A 125 -3.65 -12.75 -19.47
C ASP A 125 -2.50 -12.10 -20.25
N PHE A 126 -1.78 -11.14 -19.65
CA PHE A 126 -0.66 -10.48 -20.32
C PHE A 126 0.62 -11.32 -20.14
N SER A 127 0.72 -12.40 -20.92
CA SER A 127 1.97 -13.14 -21.06
C SER A 127 2.99 -12.30 -21.83
N LEU A 128 3.96 -11.72 -21.13
CA LEU A 128 5.15 -11.09 -21.73
C LEU A 128 6.15 -12.13 -22.28
N GLY A 129 5.77 -13.40 -22.39
CA GLY A 129 6.69 -14.51 -22.72
C GLY A 129 7.62 -14.93 -21.57
N ILE A 130 7.60 -14.21 -20.44
CA ILE A 130 8.42 -14.49 -19.23
C ILE A 130 7.70 -15.47 -18.28
N ASN A 131 6.37 -15.52 -18.33
CA ASN A 131 5.54 -16.38 -17.47
C ASN A 131 5.03 -17.65 -18.18
N ALA A 132 5.46 -17.94 -19.41
CA ALA A 132 5.02 -19.11 -20.19
C ALA A 132 5.99 -20.31 -20.01
N GLY A 133 6.25 -20.70 -18.77
CA GLY A 133 7.08 -21.87 -18.42
C GLY A 133 6.26 -23.17 -18.30
N LEU A 134 6.95 -24.30 -18.12
CA LEU A 134 6.35 -25.61 -17.88
C LEU A 134 5.45 -25.65 -16.61
N ASP A 135 5.71 -24.75 -15.67
CA ASP A 135 4.98 -24.62 -14.40
C ASP A 135 3.88 -23.53 -14.44
N TRP A 136 3.51 -23.05 -15.63
CA TRP A 136 2.43 -22.07 -15.75
C TRP A 136 1.09 -22.72 -15.42
N GLU A 137 0.53 -22.39 -14.26
CA GLU A 137 -0.86 -22.70 -13.94
C GLU A 137 -1.77 -21.53 -14.32
N PRO A 138 -2.94 -21.79 -14.94
CA PRO A 138 -3.91 -20.76 -15.25
C PRO A 138 -4.34 -20.05 -13.97
N TYR A 139 -4.28 -18.72 -13.98
CA TYR A 139 -4.62 -17.90 -12.82
C TYR A 139 -6.07 -18.18 -12.39
N GLN A 140 -6.24 -18.77 -11.21
CA GLN A 140 -7.57 -18.99 -10.64
C GLN A 140 -8.09 -17.67 -10.08
N HIS A 141 -9.14 -17.10 -10.67
CA HIS A 141 -9.82 -15.93 -10.12
C HIS A 141 -10.42 -16.21 -8.74
N GLY A 142 -10.51 -15.16 -7.92
CA GLY A 142 -11.31 -15.20 -6.70
C GLY A 142 -10.49 -15.21 -5.40
N LEU A 143 -11.25 -15.23 -4.30
CA LEU A 143 -10.73 -14.94 -2.97
C LEU A 143 -10.37 -16.25 -2.24
N THR A 144 -9.09 -16.62 -2.27
CA THR A 144 -8.56 -17.68 -1.39
C THR A 144 -8.28 -17.12 0.01
N ARG A 145 -8.12 -17.99 1.01
CA ARG A 145 -7.77 -17.58 2.38
C ARG A 145 -6.47 -16.76 2.41
N SER A 146 -5.45 -17.16 1.67
CA SER A 146 -4.17 -16.44 1.62
C SER A 146 -4.35 -15.03 1.04
N ARG A 147 -5.04 -14.92 -0.11
CA ARG A 147 -5.34 -13.66 -0.78
C ARG A 147 -6.16 -12.71 0.09
N TYR A 148 -7.16 -13.27 0.80
CA TYR A 148 -7.93 -12.52 1.79
C TYR A 148 -7.06 -11.98 2.94
N MET A 149 -6.15 -12.79 3.49
CA MET A 149 -5.27 -12.34 4.57
C MET A 149 -4.31 -11.26 4.10
N VAL A 150 -3.78 -11.34 2.87
CA VAL A 150 -2.95 -10.29 2.27
C VAL A 150 -3.76 -8.99 2.10
N ALA A 151 -4.97 -9.07 1.55
CA ALA A 151 -5.82 -7.90 1.40
C ALA A 151 -6.19 -7.29 2.76
N LEU A 152 -6.41 -8.12 3.78
CA LEU A 152 -6.70 -7.66 5.14
C LEU A 152 -5.48 -7.00 5.79
N MET A 153 -4.28 -7.58 5.64
CA MET A 153 -3.03 -6.99 6.12
C MET A 153 -2.73 -5.64 5.46
N ALA A 154 -3.03 -5.50 4.17
CA ALA A 154 -2.88 -4.23 3.46
C ALA A 154 -3.95 -3.20 3.89
N GLN A 155 -5.20 -3.63 4.04
CA GLN A 155 -6.32 -2.73 4.32
C GLN A 155 -6.40 -2.28 5.78
N ALA A 156 -6.01 -3.13 6.74
CA ALA A 156 -6.08 -2.82 8.17
C ALA A 156 -5.37 -1.50 8.56
N PRO A 157 -4.09 -1.27 8.21
CA PRO A 157 -3.41 -0.03 8.55
C PRO A 157 -4.04 1.18 7.86
N ILE A 158 -4.52 1.01 6.62
CA ILE A 158 -5.18 2.07 5.85
C ILE A 158 -6.49 2.47 6.54
N THR A 159 -7.34 1.50 6.85
CA THR A 159 -8.63 1.73 7.54
C THR A 159 -8.42 2.36 8.91
N LEU A 160 -7.41 1.90 9.67
CA LEU A 160 -7.06 2.47 10.96
C LEU A 160 -6.58 3.93 10.83
N PHE A 161 -5.70 4.22 9.87
CA PHE A 161 -5.22 5.57 9.61
C PHE A 161 -6.37 6.50 9.23
N SER A 162 -7.21 6.12 8.26
CA SER A 162 -8.36 6.92 7.84
C SER A 162 -9.33 7.17 8.99
N PHE A 163 -9.59 6.15 9.82
CA PHE A 163 -10.42 6.29 11.01
C PHE A 163 -9.83 7.29 12.02
N LEU A 164 -8.55 7.13 12.40
CA LEU A 164 -7.87 8.01 13.34
C LEU A 164 -7.80 9.45 12.82
N TYR A 165 -7.52 9.63 11.53
CA TYR A 165 -7.49 10.93 10.89
C TYR A 165 -8.84 11.64 11.01
N VAL A 166 -9.92 10.92 10.68
CA VAL A 166 -11.30 11.45 10.74
C VAL A 166 -11.71 11.77 12.19
N GLU A 167 -11.37 10.92 13.16
CA GLU A 167 -11.68 11.16 14.57
C GLU A 167 -10.94 12.39 15.13
N VAL A 168 -9.64 12.52 14.84
CA VAL A 168 -8.83 13.69 15.25
C VAL A 168 -9.36 14.95 14.58
N ALA A 169 -9.69 14.90 13.29
CA ALA A 169 -10.28 16.02 12.56
C ALA A 169 -11.66 16.42 13.12
N ALA A 170 -12.52 15.45 13.41
CA ALA A 170 -13.86 15.69 13.97
C ALA A 170 -13.81 16.31 15.37
N ARG A 171 -12.77 16.00 16.15
CA ARG A 171 -12.49 16.63 17.46
C ARG A 171 -11.76 17.97 17.35
N LYS A 172 -11.47 18.46 16.13
CA LYS A 172 -10.69 19.68 15.85
C LYS A 172 -9.29 19.64 16.47
N LEU A 173 -8.73 18.44 16.62
CA LEU A 173 -7.37 18.22 17.12
C LEU A 173 -6.36 18.29 15.97
N GLN A 174 -5.07 18.37 16.32
CA GLN A 174 -3.99 18.52 15.34
C GLN A 174 -3.72 17.20 14.58
N THR A 175 -4.25 17.08 13.36
CA THR A 175 -4.06 15.90 12.49
C THR A 175 -2.62 15.66 12.04
N LYS A 176 -1.75 16.69 12.11
CA LYS A 176 -0.33 16.60 11.75
C LYS A 176 0.42 15.48 12.49
N TRP A 177 0.07 15.22 13.75
CA TRP A 177 0.74 14.17 14.52
C TRP A 177 0.40 12.77 14.02
N VAL A 178 -0.86 12.53 13.64
CA VAL A 178 -1.28 11.26 13.02
C VAL A 178 -0.51 11.03 11.72
N VAL A 179 -0.37 12.07 10.90
CA VAL A 179 0.37 12.02 9.63
C VAL A 179 1.86 11.77 9.86
N LEU A 180 2.50 12.52 10.77
CA LEU A 180 3.92 12.35 11.09
C LEU A 180 4.24 10.95 11.63
N THR A 181 3.41 10.43 12.54
CA THR A 181 3.57 9.07 13.07
C THR A 181 3.41 8.04 11.96
N ALA A 182 2.43 8.21 11.07
CA ALA A 182 2.25 7.30 9.93
C ALA A 182 3.47 7.32 8.98
N PHE A 183 4.01 8.50 8.67
CA PHE A 183 5.24 8.60 7.88
C PHE A 183 6.44 7.93 8.54
N ALA A 184 6.63 8.14 9.85
CA ALA A 184 7.73 7.49 10.57
C ALA A 184 7.63 5.95 10.48
N ILE A 185 6.45 5.39 10.70
CA ILE A 185 6.19 3.95 10.59
C ILE A 185 6.48 3.46 9.15
N ILE A 186 5.97 4.16 8.15
CA ILE A 186 6.10 3.78 6.74
C ILE A 186 7.54 3.85 6.26
N ILE A 187 8.28 4.88 6.65
CA ILE A 187 9.71 5.00 6.30
C ILE A 187 10.49 3.85 6.94
N SER A 188 10.27 3.57 8.23
CA SER A 188 10.92 2.43 8.89
C SER A 188 10.57 1.10 8.23
N ALA A 189 9.29 0.87 7.91
CA ALA A 189 8.85 -0.34 7.22
C ALA A 189 9.48 -0.46 5.83
N GLY A 190 9.53 0.62 5.04
CA GLY A 190 10.16 0.64 3.73
C GLY A 190 11.64 0.29 3.79
N ILE A 191 12.39 0.87 4.74
CA ILE A 191 13.82 0.54 4.93
C ILE A 191 13.99 -0.96 5.24
N LEU A 192 13.18 -1.51 6.14
CA LEU A 192 13.26 -2.92 6.53
C LEU A 192 12.93 -3.85 5.36
N ILE A 193 11.92 -3.53 4.55
CA ILE A 193 11.55 -4.32 3.37
C ILE A 193 12.67 -4.27 2.35
N GLY A 194 13.15 -3.08 1.98
CA GLY A 194 14.24 -2.92 1.01
C GLY A 194 15.53 -3.62 1.44
N TYR A 195 15.85 -3.55 2.74
CA TYR A 195 16.97 -4.31 3.31
C TYR A 195 16.76 -5.82 3.16
N SER A 196 15.61 -6.36 3.58
CA SER A 196 15.30 -7.78 3.46
C SER A 196 15.32 -8.28 2.02
N GLU A 197 14.82 -7.49 1.07
CA GLU A 197 14.85 -7.81 -0.36
C GLU A 197 16.28 -7.86 -0.88
N SER A 198 17.15 -6.93 -0.45
CA SER A 198 18.55 -6.91 -0.84
C SER A 198 19.31 -8.14 -0.34
N GLU A 199 19.11 -8.53 0.92
CA GLU A 199 19.72 -9.71 1.54
C GLU A 199 19.28 -11.01 0.84
N ASN A 200 17.98 -11.13 0.54
CA ASN A 200 17.45 -12.29 -0.18
C ASN A 200 18.06 -12.40 -1.58
N GLN A 201 18.20 -11.27 -2.29
CA GLN A 201 18.80 -11.27 -3.63
C GLN A 201 20.28 -11.66 -3.59
N ILE A 202 21.04 -11.17 -2.60
CA ILE A 202 22.45 -11.53 -2.40
C ILE A 202 22.58 -13.01 -2.09
N ARG A 203 21.73 -13.54 -1.21
CA ARG A 203 21.71 -14.95 -0.86
C ARG A 203 21.48 -15.82 -2.09
N LEU A 204 20.49 -15.49 -2.91
CA LEU A 204 20.20 -16.22 -4.15
C LEU A 204 21.38 -16.14 -5.14
N GLN A 205 22.03 -14.98 -5.26
CA GLN A 205 23.21 -14.82 -6.11
C GLN A 205 24.39 -15.69 -5.64
N ASN A 206 24.60 -15.79 -4.33
CA ASN A 206 25.64 -16.62 -3.74
C ASN A 206 25.33 -18.12 -3.89
N GLU A 207 24.08 -18.53 -3.69
CA GLU A 207 23.62 -19.92 -3.89
C GLU A 207 23.80 -20.36 -5.36
N CYS A 208 23.49 -19.50 -6.34
CA CYS A 208 23.75 -19.80 -7.75
C CYS A 208 25.24 -19.90 -8.06
N SER A 209 26.06 -18.99 -7.54
CA SER A 209 27.53 -19.01 -7.73
C SER A 209 28.18 -20.26 -7.13
N GLN A 210 27.60 -20.82 -6.06
CA GLN A 210 28.05 -22.08 -5.45
C GLN A 210 27.43 -23.33 -6.08
N GLY A 211 26.23 -23.21 -6.67
CA GLY A 211 25.53 -24.27 -7.40
C GLY A 211 26.18 -24.63 -8.73
N ASP A 212 26.99 -23.73 -9.30
CA ASP A 212 27.87 -23.98 -10.45
C ASP A 212 29.17 -24.74 -10.04
N LEU A 213 29.06 -25.68 -9.09
CA LEU A 213 30.05 -26.73 -8.85
C LEU A 213 29.70 -27.97 -9.69
N CYS A 214 29.84 -27.84 -11.01
CA CYS A 214 30.36 -28.83 -11.99
C CYS A 214 30.02 -28.43 -13.43
#